data_AF-A0A7T5JFQ7-F1
#
_entry.id   AF-A0A7T5JFQ7-F1
#
_cell.length_a   1.000
_cell.length_b   1.000
_cell.length_c   1.000
_cell.angle_alpha   90.00
_cell.angle_beta   90.00
_cell.angle_gamma   90.00
#
_symmetry.space_group_name_H-M   'P 1'
#
loop_
_entity.id
_entity.type
_entity.pdbx_description
1 polymer ?
#
loop_
_entity_poly.entity_id
_entity_poly.type
_entity_poly.pdbx_seq_one_letter_code
_entity_poly.pdbx_strand_id
1 'polypeptide(L)'
;MLIRLTTTSRTLFRSLYRRGTYAAMALLLALGIGLATPMPSHASLLELLFQGVRYIQLSNMSERDEVALGTQIDRQLKAQGVTVYRGNPAINEYINAIGQRLAAASDRPTMPYTFQVVADNSINAFATTGGFVYIQTGLIRAATNEAELAGVMAHEIGHITGRHVINRMQQAALANGIAGALRVRQDTLVNIGMQLALELPNSREAEFDADRRGFVNMGRAGYDTTGFITFMQTLERRGGNPPEFLSSHPNPGNRVANLQAMHNEGTFEANTGVGTDPVAYQAMIRGL
;
A
#
# COMPACT_ATOMS: atom_id res chain seq x y z
N MET A 1 -91.26 33.61 16.76
CA MET A 1 -89.98 33.89 17.43
C MET A 1 -88.90 33.00 16.82
N LEU A 2 -88.19 33.46 15.80
CA LEU A 2 -87.05 32.77 15.17
C LEU A 2 -86.14 33.85 14.61
N ILE A 3 -85.07 34.18 15.35
CA ILE A 3 -84.12 35.22 14.98
C ILE A 3 -83.22 34.66 13.87
N ARG A 4 -83.40 35.15 12.64
CA ARG A 4 -82.52 34.93 11.51
C ARG A 4 -81.15 35.57 11.79
N LEU A 5 -80.13 34.78 12.04
CA LEU A 5 -78.74 35.23 12.00
C LEU A 5 -78.34 35.50 10.54
N THR A 6 -77.94 36.75 10.28
CA THR A 6 -77.59 37.32 8.98
C THR A 6 -76.31 36.70 8.40
N THR A 7 -76.23 36.68 7.06
CA THR A 7 -75.13 36.16 6.22
C THR A 7 -73.72 36.64 6.62
N THR A 8 -73.62 37.75 7.34
CA THR A 8 -72.38 38.35 7.85
C THR A 8 -71.68 37.52 8.94
N SER A 9 -72.41 36.74 9.76
CA SER A 9 -71.77 35.95 10.81
C SER A 9 -71.03 34.72 10.26
N ARG A 10 -71.51 34.15 9.15
CA ARG A 10 -70.91 32.97 8.49
C ARG A 10 -69.59 33.30 7.78
N THR A 11 -69.43 34.50 7.24
CA THR A 11 -68.18 34.95 6.61
C THR A 11 -67.10 35.28 7.63
N LEU A 12 -67.48 35.90 8.76
CA LEU A 12 -66.61 36.13 9.91
C LEU A 12 -66.10 34.81 10.50
N PHE A 13 -66.99 33.84 10.72
CA PHE A 13 -66.61 32.52 11.25
C PHE A 13 -65.63 31.78 10.33
N ARG A 14 -65.85 31.80 9.00
CA ARG A 14 -64.92 31.20 8.02
C ARG A 14 -63.56 31.92 7.96
N SER A 15 -63.54 33.25 8.14
CA SER A 15 -62.31 34.05 8.20
C SER A 15 -61.51 33.75 9.46
N LEU A 16 -62.17 33.69 10.62
CA LEU A 16 -61.55 33.32 11.90
C LEU A 16 -61.04 31.87 11.88
N TYR A 17 -61.80 30.93 11.31
CA TYR A 17 -61.37 29.54 11.16
C TYR A 17 -60.14 29.42 10.26
N ARG A 18 -60.12 30.07 9.07
CA ARG A 18 -58.93 30.10 8.20
C ARG A 18 -57.71 30.71 8.90
N ARG A 19 -57.88 31.82 9.62
CA ARG A 19 -56.79 32.46 10.37
C ARG A 19 -56.26 31.56 11.48
N GLY A 20 -57.14 30.85 12.19
CA GLY A 20 -56.76 29.84 13.19
C GLY A 20 -55.99 28.67 12.57
N THR A 21 -56.43 28.15 11.42
CA THR A 21 -55.73 27.05 10.73
C THR A 21 -54.36 27.47 10.21
N TYR A 22 -54.22 28.69 9.69
CA TYR A 22 -52.91 29.20 9.24
C TYR A 22 -51.97 29.45 10.43
N ALA A 23 -52.48 29.95 11.56
CA ALA A 23 -51.68 30.10 12.77
C ALA A 23 -51.21 28.75 13.31
N ALA A 24 -52.07 27.73 13.31
CA ALA A 24 -51.72 26.37 13.72
C ALA A 24 -50.70 25.72 12.77
N MET A 25 -50.87 25.87 11.44
CA MET A 25 -49.89 25.40 10.46
C MET A 25 -48.55 26.12 10.59
N ALA A 26 -48.54 27.43 10.82
CA ALA A 26 -47.32 28.20 11.02
C ALA A 26 -46.60 27.77 12.32
N LEU A 27 -47.35 27.49 13.39
CA LEU A 27 -46.78 26.96 14.63
C LEU A 27 -46.15 25.57 14.44
N LEU A 28 -46.84 24.69 13.70
CA LEU A 28 -46.35 23.34 13.39
C LEU A 28 -45.11 23.38 12.48
N LEU A 29 -45.05 24.30 11.51
CA LEU A 29 -43.84 24.51 10.69
C LEU A 29 -42.68 25.04 11.53
N ALA A 30 -42.94 26.00 12.43
CA ALA A 30 -41.91 26.58 13.31
C ALA A 30 -41.38 25.55 14.32
N LEU A 31 -42.24 24.69 14.87
CA LEU A 31 -41.85 23.57 15.75
C LEU A 31 -41.09 22.47 15.00
N GLY A 32 -41.43 22.20 13.73
CA GLY A 32 -40.72 21.23 12.90
C GLY A 32 -39.29 21.67 12.53
N ILE A 33 -39.07 22.96 12.33
CA ILE A 33 -37.73 23.52 12.03
C ILE A 33 -36.84 23.55 13.28
N GLY A 34 -37.43 23.68 14.48
CA GLY A 34 -36.69 23.67 15.75
C GLY A 34 -36.16 22.30 16.21
N LEU A 35 -36.71 21.19 15.69
CA LEU A 35 -36.28 19.83 16.04
C LEU A 35 -35.22 19.24 15.10
N ALA A 36 -34.84 19.98 14.05
CA ALA A 36 -33.83 19.59 13.08
C ALA A 36 -32.72 20.64 12.92
N THR A 37 -32.48 21.47 13.94
CA THR A 37 -31.24 22.25 13.96
C THR A 37 -30.09 21.28 14.20
N PRO A 38 -29.12 21.14 13.27
CA PRO A 38 -27.90 20.43 13.60
C PRO A 38 -27.35 21.07 14.87
N MET A 39 -27.20 20.29 15.94
CA MET A 39 -26.52 20.77 17.13
C MET A 39 -25.20 21.37 16.65
N PRO A 40 -24.92 22.67 16.90
CA PRO A 40 -23.62 23.20 16.56
C PRO A 40 -22.62 22.36 17.35
N SER A 41 -21.86 21.53 16.65
CA SER A 41 -20.67 20.93 17.23
C SER A 41 -19.87 22.11 17.73
N HIS A 42 -19.72 22.25 19.04
CA HIS A 42 -18.77 23.16 19.65
C HIS A 42 -17.35 22.62 19.39
N ALA A 43 -17.00 22.45 18.12
CA ALA A 43 -15.64 22.30 17.71
C ALA A 43 -15.15 23.73 17.46
N SER A 44 -14.18 24.15 18.26
CA SER A 44 -13.52 25.42 18.02
C SER A 44 -12.96 25.44 16.59
N LEU A 45 -12.90 26.62 15.94
CA LEU A 45 -12.26 26.77 14.62
C LEU A 45 -10.83 26.20 14.63
N LEU A 46 -10.16 26.27 15.78
CA LEU A 46 -8.86 25.66 16.05
C LEU A 46 -8.92 24.12 16.06
N GLU A 47 -9.91 23.50 16.70
CA GLU A 47 -10.10 22.05 16.63
C GLU A 47 -10.47 21.58 15.22
N LEU A 48 -11.23 22.34 14.44
CA LEU A 48 -11.49 22.01 13.03
C LEU A 48 -10.25 22.23 12.13
N LEU A 49 -9.38 23.18 12.48
CA LEU A 49 -8.09 23.39 11.82
C LEU A 49 -7.04 22.33 12.18
N PHE A 50 -7.14 21.71 13.37
CA PHE A 50 -6.20 20.70 13.86
C PHE A 50 -6.76 19.28 13.95
N GLN A 51 -8.04 19.05 13.65
CA GLN A 51 -8.62 17.73 13.55
C GLN A 51 -8.01 16.99 12.35
N GLY A 52 -7.22 15.96 12.67
CA GLY A 52 -6.73 14.99 11.70
C GLY A 52 -5.29 15.19 11.24
N VAL A 53 -4.58 16.25 11.64
CA VAL A 53 -3.16 16.42 11.28
C VAL A 53 -2.28 15.59 12.21
N ARG A 54 -2.07 14.32 11.85
CA ARG A 54 -1.09 13.45 12.52
C ARG A 54 0.31 13.75 11.99
N TYR A 55 1.25 13.99 12.90
CA TYR A 55 2.68 14.12 12.57
C TYR A 55 3.40 12.84 12.93
N ILE A 56 4.31 12.40 12.07
CA ILE A 56 5.11 11.19 12.26
C ILE A 56 6.59 11.58 12.31
N GLN A 57 7.30 11.00 13.29
CA GLN A 57 8.75 11.13 13.39
C GLN A 57 9.45 10.02 12.63
N LEU A 58 10.07 10.36 11.50
CA LEU A 58 10.71 9.39 10.61
C LEU A 58 11.91 8.69 11.25
N SER A 59 12.73 9.44 11.98
CA SER A 59 13.97 8.94 12.59
C SER A 59 13.75 7.93 13.73
N ASN A 60 12.57 7.93 14.35
CA ASN A 60 12.21 7.03 15.44
C ASN A 60 10.76 6.52 15.24
N MET A 61 10.42 6.19 14.00
CA MET A 61 9.09 5.72 13.65
C MET A 61 8.88 4.32 14.23
N SER A 62 7.86 4.18 15.09
CA SER A 62 7.46 2.89 15.64
C SER A 62 6.94 1.97 14.53
N GLU A 63 7.04 0.65 14.72
CA GLU A 63 6.47 -0.32 13.76
C GLU A 63 4.97 -0.13 13.56
N ARG A 64 4.24 0.25 14.61
CA ARG A 64 2.81 0.56 14.52
C ARG A 64 2.54 1.76 13.62
N ASP A 65 3.33 2.82 13.72
CA ASP A 65 3.21 4.00 12.85
C ASP A 65 3.57 3.66 11.41
N GLU A 66 4.60 2.83 11.22
CA GLU A 66 5.05 2.32 9.94
C GLU A 66 3.94 1.52 9.22
N VAL A 67 3.30 0.58 9.92
CA VAL A 67 2.15 -0.18 9.42
C VAL A 67 0.96 0.72 9.10
N ALA A 68 0.66 1.69 9.97
CA ALA A 68 -0.43 2.62 9.76
C ALA A 68 -0.19 3.51 8.52
N LEU A 69 1.06 3.95 8.30
CA LEU A 69 1.44 4.71 7.11
C LEU A 69 1.35 3.84 5.85
N GLY A 70 1.87 2.62 5.90
CA GLY A 70 1.79 1.64 4.81
C GLY A 70 0.35 1.35 4.38
N THR A 71 -0.55 1.17 5.35
CA THR A 71 -1.98 0.96 5.11
C THR A 71 -2.63 2.15 4.38
N GLN A 72 -2.19 3.38 4.66
CA GLN A 72 -2.70 4.56 3.97
C GLN A 72 -2.16 4.66 2.54
N ILE A 73 -0.88 4.37 2.34
CA ILE A 73 -0.26 4.32 1.02
C ILE A 73 -0.94 3.25 0.15
N ASP A 74 -1.16 2.04 0.68
CA ASP A 74 -1.88 0.97 -0.03
C ASP A 74 -3.26 1.40 -0.52
N ARG A 75 -4.07 2.01 0.36
CA ARG A 75 -5.40 2.52 -0.01
C ARG A 75 -5.32 3.54 -1.14
N GLN A 76 -4.32 4.42 -1.09
CA GLN A 76 -4.17 5.48 -2.08
C GLN A 76 -3.60 4.96 -3.42
N LEU A 77 -2.69 3.99 -3.39
CA LEU A 77 -2.21 3.28 -4.59
C LEU A 77 -3.36 2.61 -5.34
N LYS A 78 -4.24 1.90 -4.61
CA LYS A 78 -5.45 1.29 -5.18
C LYS A 78 -6.40 2.33 -5.76
N ALA A 79 -6.57 3.47 -5.09
CA ALA A 79 -7.38 4.57 -5.60
C ALA A 79 -6.80 5.22 -6.88
N GLN A 80 -5.48 5.16 -7.06
CA GLN A 80 -4.77 5.73 -8.23
C GLN A 80 -4.51 4.72 -9.36
N GLY A 81 -5.03 3.49 -9.26
CA GLY A 81 -5.05 2.55 -10.40
C GLY A 81 -4.31 1.23 -10.19
N VAL A 82 -3.59 1.05 -9.07
CA VAL A 82 -3.00 -0.26 -8.73
C VAL A 82 -4.12 -1.27 -8.51
N THR A 83 -4.32 -2.16 -9.48
CA THR A 83 -5.44 -3.09 -9.51
C THR A 83 -5.01 -4.47 -9.02
N VAL A 84 -5.58 -4.93 -7.90
CA VAL A 84 -5.35 -6.28 -7.39
C VAL A 84 -5.92 -7.32 -8.35
N TYR A 85 -5.11 -8.31 -8.71
CA TYR A 85 -5.51 -9.43 -9.55
C TYR A 85 -6.54 -10.32 -8.85
N ARG A 86 -7.67 -10.54 -9.53
CA ARG A 86 -8.80 -11.35 -9.01
C ARG A 86 -9.17 -12.51 -9.93
N GLY A 87 -8.36 -12.79 -10.96
CA GLY A 87 -8.66 -13.82 -11.96
C GLY A 87 -8.60 -15.25 -11.40
N ASN A 88 -7.72 -15.50 -10.43
CA ASN A 88 -7.58 -16.79 -9.79
C ASN A 88 -7.12 -16.65 -8.32
N PRO A 89 -7.98 -16.95 -7.33
CA PRO A 89 -7.62 -16.90 -5.91
C PRO A 89 -6.46 -17.83 -5.52
N ALA A 90 -6.32 -19.00 -6.16
CA ALA A 90 -5.26 -19.96 -5.84
C ALA A 90 -3.87 -19.37 -6.11
N ILE A 91 -3.75 -18.51 -7.12
CA ILE A 91 -2.50 -17.82 -7.44
C ILE A 91 -2.18 -16.79 -6.36
N ASN A 92 -3.17 -16.04 -5.87
CA ASN A 92 -2.98 -15.12 -4.76
C ASN A 92 -2.52 -15.85 -3.48
N GLU A 93 -3.14 -16.99 -3.17
CA GLU A 93 -2.78 -17.83 -2.03
C GLU A 93 -1.35 -18.39 -2.15
N TYR A 94 -0.99 -18.86 -3.33
CA TYR A 94 0.35 -19.38 -3.62
C TYR A 94 1.43 -18.30 -3.49
N ILE A 95 1.23 -17.12 -4.08
CA ILE A 95 2.16 -15.99 -3.95
C ILE A 95 2.26 -15.55 -2.49
N ASN A 96 1.13 -15.48 -1.76
CA ASN A 96 1.16 -15.19 -0.35
C ASN A 96 1.93 -16.26 0.44
N ALA A 97 1.79 -17.55 0.14
CA ALA A 97 2.52 -18.61 0.83
C ALA A 97 4.04 -18.47 0.66
N ILE A 98 4.53 -18.18 -0.55
CA ILE A 98 5.95 -17.89 -0.81
C ILE A 98 6.39 -16.68 0.03
N GLY A 99 5.64 -15.59 -0.04
CA GLY A 99 5.94 -14.36 0.68
C GLY A 99 6.01 -14.56 2.20
N GLN A 100 5.02 -15.23 2.80
CA GLN A 100 4.99 -15.50 4.24
C GLN A 100 6.16 -16.38 4.68
N ARG A 101 6.52 -17.39 3.87
CA ARG A 101 7.70 -18.23 4.13
C ARG A 101 8.99 -17.41 4.16
N LEU A 102 9.18 -16.50 3.20
CA LEU A 102 10.34 -15.61 3.15
C LEU A 102 10.35 -14.59 4.30
N ALA A 103 9.18 -14.01 4.61
CA ALA A 103 9.04 -13.02 5.68
C ALA A 103 9.37 -13.61 7.06
N ALA A 104 8.94 -14.84 7.33
CA ALA A 104 9.25 -15.56 8.57
C ALA A 104 10.77 -15.81 8.76
N ALA A 105 11.54 -15.85 7.67
CA ALA A 105 12.99 -16.02 7.68
C ALA A 105 13.76 -14.69 7.70
N SER A 106 13.06 -13.56 7.67
CA SER A 106 13.64 -12.21 7.60
C SER A 106 14.07 -11.66 8.95
N ASP A 107 14.76 -10.51 8.95
CA ASP A 107 15.15 -9.81 10.18
C ASP A 107 13.96 -9.15 10.93
N ARG A 108 12.76 -9.09 10.34
CA ARG A 108 11.54 -8.54 10.97
C ARG A 108 10.34 -9.48 10.83
N PRO A 109 10.40 -10.72 11.36
CA PRO A 109 9.43 -11.77 11.07
C PRO A 109 8.02 -11.51 11.67
N THR A 110 7.90 -10.57 12.61
CA THR A 110 6.63 -10.24 13.27
C THR A 110 5.86 -9.10 12.60
N MET A 111 6.45 -8.44 11.60
CA MET A 111 5.76 -7.41 10.81
C MET A 111 4.57 -8.04 10.06
N PRO A 112 3.39 -7.39 9.99
CA PRO A 112 2.24 -7.91 9.28
C PRO A 112 2.40 -7.79 7.75
N TYR A 113 3.21 -8.66 7.15
CA TYR A 113 3.42 -8.66 5.71
C TYR A 113 2.15 -8.97 4.93
N THR A 114 1.89 -8.17 3.89
CA THR A 114 0.77 -8.33 2.96
C THR A 114 1.32 -8.41 1.54
N PHE A 115 1.14 -9.55 0.88
CA PHE A 115 1.57 -9.79 -0.50
C PHE A 115 0.37 -9.66 -1.43
N GLN A 116 0.48 -8.80 -2.44
CA GLN A 116 -0.60 -8.49 -3.37
C GLN A 116 -0.16 -8.75 -4.80
N VAL A 117 -0.90 -9.61 -5.51
CA VAL A 117 -0.73 -9.76 -6.94
C VAL A 117 -1.42 -8.59 -7.64
N VAL A 118 -0.69 -7.88 -8.49
CA VAL A 118 -1.17 -6.73 -9.26
C VAL A 118 -1.38 -7.14 -10.70
N ALA A 119 -2.57 -6.84 -11.25
CA ALA A 119 -2.97 -7.13 -12.63
C ALA A 119 -2.27 -6.18 -13.62
N ASP A 120 -0.97 -6.40 -13.78
CA ASP A 120 -0.09 -5.66 -14.68
C ASP A 120 0.83 -6.64 -15.42
N ASN A 121 0.99 -6.44 -16.73
CA ASN A 121 1.80 -7.28 -17.61
C ASN A 121 3.27 -6.88 -17.61
N SER A 122 3.63 -5.75 -17.01
CA SER A 122 5.00 -5.37 -16.76
C SER A 122 5.72 -6.35 -15.83
N ILE A 123 7.04 -6.46 -16.01
CA ILE A 123 7.92 -7.27 -15.16
C ILE A 123 8.39 -6.35 -14.05
N ASN A 124 7.66 -6.34 -12.94
CA ASN A 124 8.00 -5.55 -11.78
C ASN A 124 7.49 -6.19 -10.47
N ALA A 125 8.13 -5.81 -9.38
CA ALA A 125 7.62 -5.90 -8.03
C ALA A 125 8.08 -4.67 -7.27
N PHE A 126 7.37 -4.30 -6.21
CA PHE A 126 7.80 -3.21 -5.34
C PHE A 126 7.25 -3.43 -3.93
N ALA A 127 7.94 -2.87 -2.95
CA ALA A 127 7.47 -2.79 -1.58
C ALA A 127 7.18 -1.34 -1.15
N THR A 128 6.16 -1.18 -0.31
CA THR A 128 5.99 0.04 0.48
C THR A 128 6.29 -0.23 1.94
N THR A 129 6.24 0.81 2.76
CA THR A 129 6.43 0.65 4.20
C THR A 129 5.31 -0.18 4.84
N GLY A 130 5.54 -0.69 6.05
CA GLY A 130 4.51 -1.39 6.83
C GLY A 130 4.19 -2.82 6.38
N GLY A 131 5.08 -3.46 5.61
CA GLY A 131 4.94 -4.87 5.22
C GLY A 131 4.23 -5.14 3.90
N PHE A 132 3.86 -4.10 3.13
CA PHE A 132 3.12 -4.28 1.88
C PHE A 132 4.07 -4.53 0.70
N VAL A 133 3.86 -5.64 0.00
CA VAL A 133 4.65 -6.06 -1.18
C VAL A 133 3.68 -6.32 -2.34
N TYR A 134 4.04 -5.83 -3.52
CA TYR A 134 3.23 -5.86 -4.73
C TYR A 134 3.99 -6.62 -5.82
N ILE A 135 3.36 -7.63 -6.41
CA ILE A 135 3.96 -8.54 -7.38
C ILE A 135 3.13 -8.47 -8.66
N GLN A 136 3.68 -7.97 -9.76
CA GLN A 136 2.93 -7.85 -11.00
C GLN A 136 2.80 -9.20 -11.72
N THR A 137 1.67 -9.43 -12.42
CA THR A 137 1.46 -10.68 -13.16
C THR A 137 2.50 -10.93 -14.25
N GLY A 138 3.08 -9.89 -14.85
CA GLY A 138 4.17 -10.02 -15.79
C GLY A 138 5.46 -10.58 -15.18
N LEU A 139 5.77 -10.20 -13.93
CA LEU A 139 6.88 -10.80 -13.18
C LEU A 139 6.65 -12.28 -12.92
N ILE A 140 5.45 -12.65 -12.47
CA ILE A 140 5.10 -14.07 -12.20
C ILE A 140 5.24 -14.91 -13.47
N ARG A 141 4.79 -14.42 -14.63
CA ARG A 141 4.96 -15.13 -15.91
C ARG A 141 6.40 -15.14 -16.42
N ALA A 142 7.23 -14.17 -16.02
CA ALA A 142 8.61 -14.06 -16.47
C ALA A 142 9.56 -15.00 -15.72
N ALA A 143 9.26 -15.36 -14.47
CA ALA A 143 10.01 -16.33 -13.70
C ALA A 143 9.82 -17.74 -14.27
N THR A 144 10.90 -18.52 -14.35
CA THR A 144 10.87 -19.88 -14.90
C THR A 144 10.56 -20.95 -13.85
N ASN A 145 10.82 -20.64 -12.58
CA ASN A 145 10.56 -21.49 -11.43
C ASN A 145 10.24 -20.64 -10.17
N GLU A 146 9.85 -21.29 -9.08
CA GLU A 146 9.45 -20.62 -7.84
C GLU A 146 10.64 -19.91 -7.17
N ALA A 147 11.86 -20.48 -7.24
CA ALA A 147 13.05 -19.91 -6.64
C ALA A 147 13.42 -18.56 -7.29
N GLU A 148 13.27 -18.40 -8.60
CA GLU A 148 13.46 -17.11 -9.28
C GLU A 148 12.50 -16.04 -8.75
N LEU A 149 11.20 -16.38 -8.65
CA LEU A 149 10.20 -15.47 -8.09
C LEU A 149 10.48 -15.16 -6.61
N ALA A 150 10.83 -16.18 -5.83
CA ALA A 150 11.17 -16.05 -4.42
C ALA A 150 12.37 -15.12 -4.21
N GLY A 151 13.37 -15.14 -5.11
CA GLY A 151 14.50 -14.22 -5.09
C GLY A 151 14.07 -12.75 -5.16
N VAL A 152 13.19 -12.42 -6.12
CA VAL A 152 12.64 -11.05 -6.25
C VAL A 152 11.80 -10.67 -5.05
N MET A 153 10.95 -11.57 -4.56
CA MET A 153 10.14 -11.29 -3.37
C MET A 153 11.01 -11.10 -2.11
N ALA A 154 12.09 -11.87 -1.98
CA ALA A 154 13.05 -11.74 -0.88
C ALA A 154 13.80 -10.40 -0.93
N HIS A 155 14.13 -9.93 -2.14
CA HIS A 155 14.69 -8.59 -2.37
C HIS A 155 13.75 -7.48 -1.88
N GLU A 156 12.46 -7.55 -2.22
CA GLU A 156 11.46 -6.59 -1.73
C GLU A 156 11.30 -6.60 -0.20
N ILE A 157 11.35 -7.80 0.42
CA ILE A 157 11.40 -7.93 1.88
C ILE A 157 12.70 -7.32 2.44
N GLY A 158 13.81 -7.42 1.70
CA GLY A 158 15.07 -6.74 1.98
C GLY A 158 14.91 -5.22 2.09
N HIS A 159 14.16 -4.59 1.17
CA HIS A 159 13.86 -3.16 1.26
C HIS A 159 13.04 -2.78 2.51
N ILE A 160 12.08 -3.63 2.90
CA ILE A 160 11.26 -3.40 4.11
C ILE A 160 12.11 -3.55 5.38
N THR A 161 12.90 -4.60 5.47
CA THR A 161 13.76 -4.88 6.64
C THR A 161 14.89 -3.86 6.78
N GLY A 162 15.46 -3.39 5.66
CA GLY A 162 16.40 -2.27 5.61
C GLY A 162 15.77 -0.89 5.80
N ARG A 163 14.43 -0.79 5.91
CA ARG A 163 13.66 0.47 6.03
C ARG A 163 13.98 1.49 4.92
N HIS A 164 14.33 1.01 3.73
CA HIS A 164 14.81 1.86 2.62
C HIS A 164 13.78 2.91 2.21
N VAL A 165 12.49 2.55 2.16
CA VAL A 165 11.40 3.48 1.86
C VAL A 165 11.30 4.61 2.89
N ILE A 166 11.46 4.30 4.19
CA ILE A 166 11.42 5.31 5.26
C ILE A 166 12.61 6.27 5.15
N ASN A 167 13.81 5.75 4.87
CA ASN A 167 15.01 6.57 4.67
C ASN A 167 14.83 7.50 3.46
N ARG A 168 14.27 7.01 2.36
CA ARG A 168 13.96 7.80 1.16
C ARG A 168 12.89 8.86 1.44
N MET A 169 11.85 8.54 2.20
CA MET A 169 10.85 9.52 2.64
C MET A 169 11.48 10.65 3.45
N GLN A 170 12.44 10.32 4.33
CA GLN A 170 13.16 11.31 5.12
C GLN A 170 14.00 12.24 4.23
N GLN A 171 14.73 11.68 3.27
CA GLN A 171 15.51 12.45 2.30
C GLN A 171 14.61 13.36 1.45
N ALA A 172 13.50 12.83 0.95
CA ALA A 172 12.53 13.60 0.16
C ALA A 172 11.88 14.72 0.99
N ALA A 173 11.53 14.47 2.25
CA ALA A 173 10.98 15.49 3.14
C ALA A 173 12.00 16.63 3.37
N LEU A 174 13.27 16.29 3.60
CA LEU A 174 14.35 17.27 3.74
C LEU A 174 14.57 18.08 2.45
N ALA A 175 14.59 17.42 1.29
CA ALA A 175 14.75 18.07 0.00
C ALA A 175 13.62 19.06 -0.31
N ASN A 176 12.40 18.78 0.17
CA ASN A 176 11.25 19.68 0.04
C ASN A 176 11.23 20.82 1.08
N GLY A 177 12.34 21.06 1.79
CA GLY A 177 12.44 22.17 2.74
C GLY A 177 11.61 21.99 4.01
N ILE A 178 11.19 20.77 4.33
CA ILE A 178 10.47 20.45 5.57
C ILE A 178 11.50 20.47 6.72
N ALA A 179 11.77 21.68 7.20
CA ALA A 179 12.73 21.95 8.28
C ALA A 179 12.34 21.16 9.54
N GLY A 180 13.29 20.40 10.10
CA GLY A 180 13.02 19.55 11.26
C GLY A 180 12.27 18.26 10.94
N ALA A 181 12.64 17.54 9.86
CA ALA A 181 12.09 16.26 9.36
C ALA A 181 11.87 15.11 10.39
N LEU A 182 12.14 15.38 11.66
CA LEU A 182 11.67 14.64 12.82
C LEU A 182 10.15 14.71 13.02
N ARG A 183 9.37 15.60 12.40
CA ARG A 183 7.89 15.54 12.44
C ARG A 183 7.29 15.98 11.12
N VAL A 184 6.88 15.04 10.29
CA VAL A 184 6.24 15.30 8.99
C VAL A 184 4.76 14.95 9.08
N ARG A 185 3.89 15.75 8.45
CA ARG A 185 2.47 15.43 8.40
C ARG A 185 2.23 14.13 7.63
N GLN A 186 1.27 13.34 8.09
CA GLN A 186 1.01 12.01 7.54
C GLN A 186 0.52 12.05 6.08
N ASP A 187 -0.32 13.01 5.71
CA ASP A 187 -0.77 13.24 4.32
C ASP A 187 0.42 13.47 3.37
N THR A 188 1.39 14.29 3.81
CA THR A 188 2.62 14.56 3.06
C THR A 188 3.45 13.28 2.89
N LEU A 189 3.58 12.48 3.95
CA LEU A 189 4.30 11.20 3.88
C LEU A 189 3.62 10.16 3.00
N VAL A 190 2.29 10.12 2.98
CA VAL A 190 1.54 9.26 2.05
C VAL A 190 1.86 9.63 0.61
N ASN A 191 1.77 10.92 0.25
CA ASN A 191 2.07 11.38 -1.10
C ASN A 191 3.52 11.09 -1.52
N ILE A 192 4.48 11.39 -0.64
CA ILE A 192 5.90 11.06 -0.88
C ILE A 192 6.06 9.54 -1.05
N GLY A 193 5.44 8.75 -0.18
CA GLY A 193 5.52 7.29 -0.23
C GLY A 193 5.02 6.69 -1.53
N MET A 194 3.92 7.21 -2.06
CA MET A 194 3.40 6.80 -3.37
C MET A 194 4.37 7.14 -4.49
N GLN A 195 4.87 8.38 -4.51
CA GLN A 195 5.82 8.81 -5.53
C GLN A 195 7.09 7.93 -5.51
N LEU A 196 7.59 7.61 -4.31
CA LEU A 196 8.75 6.74 -4.17
C LEU A 196 8.50 5.30 -4.63
N ALA A 197 7.28 4.80 -4.50
CA ALA A 197 6.89 3.46 -4.91
C ALA A 197 6.69 3.34 -6.43
N LEU A 198 6.23 4.41 -7.10
CA LEU A 198 5.85 4.38 -8.51
C LEU A 198 6.88 4.99 -9.45
N GLU A 199 7.61 6.02 -9.03
CA GLU A 199 8.32 6.90 -9.96
C GLU A 199 9.83 6.98 -9.73
N LEU A 200 10.28 6.83 -8.49
CA LEU A 200 11.66 7.11 -8.14
C LEU A 200 12.48 5.83 -7.96
N PRO A 201 13.66 5.71 -8.61
CA PRO A 201 14.55 4.57 -8.40
C PRO A 201 15.14 4.57 -6.99
N ASN A 202 15.54 3.39 -6.54
CA ASN A 202 16.33 3.23 -5.32
C ASN A 202 17.80 3.65 -5.52
N SER A 203 18.49 3.92 -4.40
CA SER A 203 19.93 4.18 -4.43
C SER A 203 20.72 2.87 -4.61
N ARG A 204 21.96 2.98 -5.10
CA ARG A 204 22.85 1.82 -5.32
C ARG A 204 23.09 1.05 -4.02
N GLU A 205 23.29 1.79 -2.92
CA GLU A 205 23.54 1.23 -1.59
C GLU A 205 22.31 0.49 -1.07
N ALA A 206 21.11 1.03 -1.28
CA ALA A 206 19.87 0.38 -0.90
C ALA A 206 19.63 -0.91 -1.69
N GLU A 207 19.97 -0.94 -2.99
CA GLU A 207 19.89 -2.14 -3.81
C GLU A 207 20.87 -3.23 -3.35
N PHE A 208 22.13 -2.88 -3.03
CA PHE A 208 23.09 -3.86 -2.52
C PHE A 208 22.72 -4.40 -1.13
N ASP A 209 22.19 -3.56 -0.23
CA ASP A 209 21.71 -4.05 1.07
C ASP A 209 20.47 -4.94 0.93
N ALA A 210 19.54 -4.57 0.03
CA ALA A 210 18.36 -5.38 -0.26
C ALA A 210 18.72 -6.73 -0.91
N ASP A 211 19.68 -6.76 -1.84
CA ASP A 211 20.25 -7.99 -2.41
C ASP A 211 20.78 -8.91 -1.32
N ARG A 212 21.63 -8.35 -0.44
CA ARG A 212 22.29 -9.11 0.62
C ARG A 212 21.25 -9.70 1.59
N ARG A 213 20.28 -8.90 2.03
CA ARG A 213 19.20 -9.35 2.91
C ARG A 213 18.30 -10.36 2.21
N GLY A 214 17.91 -10.10 0.97
CA GLY A 214 17.06 -10.99 0.18
C GLY A 214 17.71 -12.36 -0.01
N PHE A 215 18.99 -12.39 -0.40
CA PHE A 215 19.77 -13.61 -0.52
C PHE A 215 19.82 -14.41 0.79
N VAL A 216 20.07 -13.73 1.91
CA VAL A 216 20.10 -14.35 3.25
C VAL A 216 18.72 -14.88 3.66
N ASN A 217 17.66 -14.10 3.45
CA ASN A 217 16.28 -14.51 3.77
C ASN A 217 15.87 -15.73 2.95
N MET A 218 16.23 -15.76 1.67
CA MET A 218 15.98 -16.86 0.76
C MET A 218 16.66 -18.15 1.23
N GLY A 219 17.96 -18.06 1.58
CA GLY A 219 18.71 -19.18 2.13
C GLY A 219 18.14 -19.69 3.46
N ARG A 220 17.81 -18.78 4.40
CA ARG A 220 17.17 -19.14 5.68
C ARG A 220 15.79 -19.78 5.52
N ALA A 221 15.02 -19.34 4.51
CA ALA A 221 13.74 -19.94 4.15
C ALA A 221 13.88 -21.32 3.47
N GLY A 222 15.11 -21.73 3.15
CA GLY A 222 15.44 -23.00 2.53
C GLY A 222 15.26 -23.02 1.02
N TYR A 223 15.09 -21.87 0.36
CA TYR A 223 15.04 -21.77 -1.10
C TYR A 223 16.43 -21.89 -1.73
N ASP A 224 16.48 -22.36 -2.98
CA ASP A 224 17.71 -22.37 -3.77
C ASP A 224 18.11 -20.94 -4.19
N THR A 225 19.17 -20.42 -3.58
CA THR A 225 19.62 -19.03 -3.80
C THR A 225 20.10 -18.74 -5.23
N THR A 226 20.35 -19.76 -6.05
CA THR A 226 20.66 -19.58 -7.47
C THR A 226 19.48 -19.02 -8.25
N GLY A 227 18.23 -19.18 -7.78
CA GLY A 227 17.05 -18.58 -8.37
C GLY A 227 17.15 -17.05 -8.46
N PHE A 228 17.65 -16.40 -7.39
CA PHE A 228 17.80 -14.94 -7.41
C PHE A 228 18.85 -14.49 -8.45
N ILE A 229 19.99 -15.19 -8.51
CA ILE A 229 21.07 -14.92 -9.47
C ILE A 229 20.56 -15.08 -10.90
N THR A 230 19.90 -16.19 -11.20
CA THR A 230 19.43 -16.55 -12.55
C THR A 230 18.32 -15.61 -13.02
N PHE A 231 17.42 -15.16 -12.13
CA PHE A 231 16.43 -14.16 -12.48
C PHE A 231 17.07 -12.79 -12.82
N MET A 232 18.03 -12.33 -12.02
CA MET A 232 18.75 -11.08 -12.28
C MET A 232 19.49 -11.12 -13.63
N GLN A 233 20.15 -12.23 -13.94
CA GLN A 233 20.77 -12.44 -15.26
C GLN A 233 19.73 -12.43 -16.39
N THR A 234 18.54 -12.98 -16.17
CA THR A 234 17.44 -12.95 -17.14
C THR A 234 16.96 -11.53 -17.40
N LEU A 235 16.89 -10.67 -16.38
CA LEU A 235 16.57 -9.25 -16.57
C LEU A 235 17.66 -8.51 -17.37
N GLU A 236 18.93 -8.74 -17.07
CA GLU A 236 20.06 -8.13 -17.79
C GLU A 236 20.11 -8.53 -19.27
N ARG A 237 19.81 -9.81 -19.57
CA ARG A 237 19.86 -10.36 -20.93
C ARG A 237 18.74 -9.87 -21.85
N ARG A 238 17.60 -9.41 -21.31
CA ARG A 238 16.41 -9.12 -22.12
C ARG A 238 16.61 -7.99 -23.14
N GLY A 239 17.63 -7.13 -23.00
CA GLY A 239 18.07 -6.17 -24.02
C GLY A 239 17.00 -5.12 -24.43
N GLY A 240 17.42 -4.00 -25.02
CA GLY A 240 16.50 -2.93 -25.42
C GLY A 240 16.07 -2.03 -24.26
N ASN A 241 14.77 -1.72 -24.16
CA ASN A 241 14.25 -0.97 -23.01
C ASN A 241 14.34 -1.85 -21.75
N PRO A 242 15.00 -1.40 -20.67
CA PRO A 242 15.09 -2.18 -19.46
C PRO A 242 13.69 -2.53 -18.95
N PRO A 243 13.46 -3.76 -18.46
CA PRO A 243 12.23 -4.10 -17.74
C PRO A 243 11.94 -3.05 -16.66
N GLU A 244 10.66 -2.83 -16.36
CA GLU A 244 10.24 -1.84 -15.35
C GLU A 244 10.96 -2.05 -14.01
N PHE A 245 11.18 -3.31 -13.61
CA PHE A 245 12.03 -3.66 -12.46
C PHE A 245 13.41 -3.02 -12.50
N LEU A 246 14.13 -3.03 -13.62
CA LEU A 246 15.46 -2.41 -13.71
C LEU A 246 15.42 -0.88 -13.73
N SER A 247 14.24 -0.29 -13.94
CA SER A 247 14.04 1.16 -13.85
C SER A 247 13.81 1.61 -12.41
N SER A 248 13.06 0.85 -11.61
CA SER A 248 12.90 1.10 -10.16
C SER A 248 14.08 0.59 -9.31
N HIS A 249 14.70 -0.50 -9.75
CA HIS A 249 15.84 -1.18 -9.12
C HIS A 249 17.06 -1.14 -10.03
N PRO A 250 17.75 0.01 -10.13
CA PRO A 250 18.87 0.16 -11.04
C PRO A 250 19.96 -0.86 -10.71
N ASN A 251 20.57 -1.41 -11.74
CA ASN A 251 21.76 -2.23 -11.60
C ASN A 251 23.01 -1.36 -11.85
N PRO A 252 23.72 -0.92 -10.79
CA PRO A 252 24.90 -0.07 -10.94
C PRO A 252 26.11 -0.76 -11.57
N GLY A 253 25.98 -2.03 -11.98
CA GLY A 253 27.06 -2.96 -12.24
C GLY A 253 27.39 -3.76 -10.98
N ASN A 254 27.70 -5.05 -11.14
CA ASN A 254 28.18 -5.98 -10.11
C ASN A 254 27.15 -6.62 -9.16
N ARG A 255 25.83 -6.36 -9.28
CA ARG A 255 24.83 -7.05 -8.42
C ARG A 255 24.87 -8.56 -8.59
N VAL A 256 24.82 -9.06 -9.83
CA VAL A 256 24.93 -10.50 -10.14
C VAL A 256 26.24 -11.08 -9.62
N ALA A 257 27.36 -10.38 -9.82
CA ALA A 257 28.68 -10.81 -9.35
C ALA A 257 28.74 -10.92 -7.82
N ASN A 258 28.13 -9.98 -7.10
CA ASN A 258 28.05 -10.00 -5.64
C ASN A 258 27.19 -11.15 -5.13
N LEU A 259 26.02 -11.38 -5.72
CA LEU A 259 25.17 -12.52 -5.38
C LEU A 259 25.89 -13.85 -5.64
N GLN A 260 26.65 -13.94 -6.74
CA GLN A 260 27.47 -15.12 -7.03
C GLN A 260 28.59 -15.32 -6.01
N ALA A 261 29.25 -14.24 -5.56
CA ALA A 261 30.26 -14.32 -4.51
C ALA A 261 29.66 -14.83 -3.20
N MET A 262 28.52 -14.26 -2.77
CA MET A 262 27.79 -14.72 -1.58
C MET A 262 27.38 -16.19 -1.67
N HIS A 263 26.95 -16.65 -2.84
CA HIS A 263 26.64 -18.07 -3.07
C HIS A 263 27.88 -18.95 -2.94
N ASN A 264 28.99 -18.56 -3.56
CA ASN A 264 30.24 -19.33 -3.56
C ASN A 264 30.91 -19.39 -2.17
N GLU A 265 30.66 -18.41 -1.31
CA GLU A 265 31.11 -18.42 0.09
C GLU A 265 30.44 -19.51 0.93
N GLY A 266 29.42 -20.20 0.41
CA GLY A 266 28.78 -21.35 1.07
C GLY A 266 28.01 -20.97 2.33
N THR A 267 27.48 -19.74 2.40
CA THR A 267 26.72 -19.24 3.56
C THR A 267 25.47 -20.09 3.86
N PHE A 268 24.94 -20.78 2.85
CA PHE A 268 23.82 -21.72 2.96
C PHE A 268 24.19 -23.03 2.29
N GLU A 269 23.62 -24.15 2.77
CA GLU A 269 23.93 -25.45 2.19
C GLU A 269 23.66 -25.46 0.68
N ALA A 270 24.67 -25.89 -0.07
CA ALA A 270 24.59 -26.02 -1.51
C ALA A 270 23.57 -27.11 -1.85
N ASN A 271 22.47 -26.73 -2.50
CA ASN A 271 21.37 -27.58 -3.00
C ASN A 271 20.28 -28.01 -2.00
N THR A 272 19.48 -27.07 -1.50
CA THR A 272 18.16 -27.49 -0.98
C THR A 272 17.15 -27.79 -2.11
N GLY A 273 17.42 -27.40 -3.36
CA GLY A 273 16.57 -27.69 -4.54
C GLY A 273 15.14 -27.17 -4.46
N VAL A 274 14.80 -26.43 -3.40
CA VAL A 274 13.45 -25.95 -3.15
C VAL A 274 13.10 -24.86 -4.14
N GLY A 275 11.97 -25.04 -4.82
CA GLY A 275 11.42 -24.08 -5.77
C GLY A 275 12.06 -24.12 -7.15
N THR A 276 12.95 -25.08 -7.44
CA THR A 276 13.64 -25.18 -8.74
C THR A 276 12.87 -25.98 -9.78
N ASP A 277 11.77 -26.65 -9.42
CA ASP A 277 10.93 -27.42 -10.37
C ASP A 277 10.08 -26.47 -11.25
N PRO A 278 10.41 -26.32 -12.54
CA PRO A 278 9.67 -25.43 -13.43
C PRO A 278 8.28 -25.99 -13.77
N VAL A 279 8.09 -27.32 -13.78
CA VAL A 279 6.80 -27.94 -14.11
C VAL A 279 5.81 -27.70 -12.98
N ALA A 280 6.24 -27.89 -11.73
CA ALA A 280 5.45 -27.57 -10.56
C ALA A 280 5.07 -26.09 -10.54
N TYR A 281 6.04 -25.19 -10.77
CA TYR A 281 5.79 -23.76 -10.83
C TYR A 281 4.73 -23.38 -11.89
N GLN A 282 4.91 -23.84 -13.13
CA GLN A 282 3.99 -23.58 -14.23
C GLN A 282 2.58 -24.15 -13.98
N ALA A 283 2.47 -25.26 -13.25
CA ALA A 283 1.18 -25.78 -12.84
C ALA A 283 0.48 -24.86 -11.83
N MET A 284 1.22 -24.30 -10.86
CA MET A 284 0.68 -23.39 -9.84
C MET A 284 0.21 -22.05 -10.42
N ILE A 285 0.93 -21.52 -11.41
CA ILE A 285 0.58 -20.24 -12.06
C ILE A 285 -0.36 -20.40 -13.26
N ARG A 286 -0.89 -21.61 -13.50
CA ARG A 286 -1.81 -21.87 -14.61
C ARG A 286 -3.07 -21.02 -14.46
N GLY A 287 -3.40 -20.25 -15.50
CA GLY A 287 -4.56 -19.36 -15.53
C GLY A 287 -4.26 -17.88 -15.21
N LEU A 288 -2.98 -17.55 -15.00
CA LEU A 288 -2.45 -16.19 -15.19
C LEU A 288 -2.38 -15.77 -16.67
#